data_AF-U6LYS3-F1
#
_entry.id   AF-U6LYS3-F1
#
_cell.length_a   1.000
_cell.length_b   1.000
_cell.length_c   1.000
_cell.angle_alpha   90.00
_cell.angle_beta   90.00
_cell.angle_gamma   90.00
#
_symmetry.space_group_name_H-M   'P 1'
#
loop_
_entity.id
_entity.type
_entity.pdbx_description
1 polymer ?
#
loop_
_entity_poly.entity_id
_entity_poly.type
_entity_poly.pdbx_seq_one_letter_code
_entity_poly.pdbx_strand_id
1 'polypeptide(L)'
;MVRSGSVSASPCVRWVALAAAIFVSVAEIPSVVGQLRFAAIGNYGFDISGQKEVAETLKKAATEQRISFLVSPGSNFPNGVSGANDTKWDESFESVYSDESGSLKMPFLTVLGADDWSGNYTAMRERTDLVYGDGSEAEVVSNSPKWTLPNWWYHYAVHFAATTGSAFISSGHRDMSVGMVFIDTWVLSSAFPFGNVTEKAWKDLEKTLEIAPKVFDYIIVVGNRPVYSSGSSKGDSMLQYYLQPLLKKAGVDAYISGYDRDMEVIEEDDIAYINCGTGSLSGGSALVKSSGSKFFSGDRGFCLFEMTADGLITKFISGENGETLYEHKQPVKTRPERSTIDQFNYLSEMPEVAYFPVPEMGKLPGKDVFVRVVGTIGLCILAFLGSLGVATGVSRAMK
;
A
#
# COMPACT_ATOMS: atom_id res chain seq x y z
N MET A 1 102.40 -33.36 21.50
CA MET A 1 100.96 -33.65 21.65
C MET A 1 100.23 -32.81 20.59
N VAL A 2 99.98 -33.20 19.33
CA VAL A 2 99.58 -34.46 18.66
C VAL A 2 98.13 -34.89 18.97
N ARG A 3 97.31 -34.79 17.90
CA ARG A 3 96.07 -35.52 17.52
C ARG A 3 94.78 -35.20 18.30
N SER A 4 93.63 -34.87 17.71
CA SER A 4 92.88 -35.27 16.48
C SER A 4 92.21 -36.65 16.53
N GLY A 5 90.86 -36.65 16.54
CA GLY A 5 89.93 -37.76 16.22
C GLY A 5 89.78 -38.85 17.28
N SER A 6 88.68 -39.58 17.44
CA SER A 6 87.32 -39.64 16.87
C SER A 6 86.55 -40.74 17.64
N VAL A 7 85.28 -41.00 17.27
CA VAL A 7 84.42 -42.21 17.46
C VAL A 7 83.07 -41.81 18.10
N SER A 8 82.03 -41.54 17.29
CA SER A 8 80.96 -42.45 16.78
C SER A 8 79.83 -42.67 17.81
N ALA A 9 78.53 -42.70 17.54
CA ALA A 9 77.72 -42.76 16.31
C ALA A 9 76.30 -42.23 16.61
N SER A 10 75.54 -41.95 15.55
CA SER A 10 74.16 -41.42 15.41
C SER A 10 73.05 -42.30 16.08
N PRO A 11 71.72 -42.09 15.84
CA PRO A 11 70.93 -40.90 15.44
C PRO A 11 69.68 -40.69 16.33
N CYS A 12 69.19 -39.46 16.55
CA CYS A 12 67.75 -39.29 16.82
C CYS A 12 67.24 -37.82 16.76
N VAL A 13 66.20 -37.66 15.93
CA VAL A 13 65.07 -36.72 16.10
C VAL A 13 65.24 -35.26 15.64
N ARG A 14 64.81 -35.05 14.39
CA ARG A 14 64.12 -33.83 13.90
C ARG A 14 62.72 -33.75 14.53
N TRP A 15 62.34 -32.58 15.05
CA TRP A 15 60.97 -32.03 15.05
C TRP A 15 61.10 -30.50 15.08
N VAL A 16 61.10 -29.81 13.93
CA VAL A 16 59.93 -29.13 13.31
C VAL A 16 59.16 -28.27 14.31
N ALA A 17 59.48 -26.97 14.31
CA ALA A 17 58.66 -25.92 14.91
C ALA A 17 57.36 -25.79 14.10
N LEU A 18 56.23 -26.14 14.71
CA LEU A 18 54.91 -25.87 14.17
C LEU A 18 54.41 -24.54 14.76
N ALA A 19 54.55 -23.46 14.01
CA ALA A 19 53.82 -22.23 14.28
C ALA A 19 52.35 -22.48 13.93
N ALA A 20 51.51 -22.61 14.94
CA ALA A 20 50.06 -22.67 14.77
C ALA A 20 49.56 -21.26 14.39
N ALA A 21 49.52 -20.96 13.10
CA ALA A 21 48.69 -19.90 12.57
C ALA A 21 47.23 -20.33 12.70
N ILE A 22 46.58 -19.92 13.79
CA ILE A 22 45.13 -20.02 13.93
C ILE A 22 44.53 -19.02 12.94
N PHE A 23 44.19 -19.49 11.74
CA PHE A 23 43.23 -18.82 10.89
C PHE A 23 41.87 -18.88 11.59
N VAL A 24 41.55 -17.86 12.38
CA VAL A 24 40.16 -17.59 12.74
C VAL A 24 39.50 -17.06 11.47
N SER A 25 38.92 -17.97 10.68
CA SER A 25 37.86 -17.59 9.76
C SER A 25 36.71 -17.09 10.62
N VAL A 26 36.65 -15.77 10.82
CA VAL A 26 35.43 -15.11 11.28
C VAL A 26 34.43 -15.34 10.16
N ALA A 27 33.65 -16.41 10.28
CA ALA A 27 32.42 -16.50 9.52
C ALA A 27 31.61 -15.28 9.95
N GLU A 28 31.42 -14.33 9.04
CA GLU A 28 30.39 -13.31 9.19
C GLU A 28 29.09 -14.09 9.35
N ILE A 29 28.64 -14.25 10.59
CA ILE A 29 27.28 -14.70 10.85
C ILE A 29 26.42 -13.64 10.16
N PRO A 30 25.59 -13.99 9.16
CA PRO A 30 24.74 -13.01 8.50
C PRO A 30 23.96 -12.31 9.60
N SER A 31 24.21 -11.02 9.79
CA SER A 31 23.45 -10.25 10.76
C SER A 31 22.01 -10.27 10.28
N VAL A 32 21.12 -10.95 11.01
CA VAL A 32 19.69 -10.87 10.75
C VAL A 32 19.29 -9.44 11.09
N VAL A 33 19.09 -8.62 10.05
CA VAL A 33 18.54 -7.28 10.20
C VAL A 33 17.06 -7.45 10.45
N GLY A 34 16.63 -7.18 11.68
CA GLY A 34 15.22 -7.14 12.04
C GLY A 34 14.51 -6.02 11.28
N GLN A 35 13.58 -6.38 10.42
CA GLN A 35 12.86 -5.46 9.54
C GLN A 35 11.47 -6.02 9.22
N LEU A 36 10.53 -5.14 8.91
CA LEU A 36 9.20 -5.50 8.40
C LEU A 36 9.12 -5.18 6.92
N ARG A 37 8.55 -6.09 6.13
CA ARG A 37 8.36 -5.90 4.69
C ARG A 37 6.94 -6.20 4.27
N PHE A 38 6.34 -5.30 3.51
CA PHE A 38 5.03 -5.50 2.87
C PHE A 38 5.08 -4.98 1.44
N ALA A 39 4.19 -5.48 0.57
CA ALA A 39 4.04 -4.94 -0.78
C ALA A 39 2.65 -4.34 -0.97
N ALA A 40 2.56 -3.27 -1.75
CA ALA A 40 1.30 -2.68 -2.19
C ALA A 40 1.05 -2.93 -3.67
N ILE A 41 -0.18 -3.31 -4.02
CA ILE A 41 -0.63 -3.50 -5.41
C ILE A 41 -2.06 -2.98 -5.59
N GLY A 42 -2.22 -1.95 -6.43
CA GLY A 42 -3.50 -1.33 -6.79
C GLY A 42 -3.89 -1.55 -8.24
N ASN A 43 -5.18 -1.37 -8.56
CA ASN A 43 -5.76 -1.56 -9.89
C ASN A 43 -5.35 -2.86 -10.58
N TYR A 44 -5.35 -3.98 -9.86
CA TYR A 44 -4.82 -5.22 -10.40
C TYR A 44 -5.86 -6.02 -11.20
N GLY A 45 -7.16 -5.82 -11.03
CA GLY A 45 -8.18 -6.65 -11.68
C GLY A 45 -8.51 -6.28 -13.14
N PHE A 46 -7.81 -5.35 -13.79
CA PHE A 46 -8.27 -4.75 -15.05
C PHE A 46 -7.76 -5.44 -16.32
N ASP A 47 -6.63 -6.14 -16.27
CA ASP A 47 -6.08 -6.88 -17.41
C ASP A 47 -5.41 -8.16 -16.94
N ILE A 48 -6.02 -9.32 -17.23
CA ILE A 48 -5.57 -10.61 -16.70
C ILE A 48 -4.15 -10.96 -17.16
N SER A 49 -3.75 -10.60 -18.37
CA SER A 49 -2.41 -10.93 -18.88
C SER A 49 -1.33 -10.17 -18.12
N GLY A 50 -1.46 -8.84 -18.04
CA GLY A 50 -0.52 -8.01 -17.30
C GLY A 50 -0.58 -8.23 -15.79
N GLN A 51 -1.76 -8.53 -15.25
CA GLN A 51 -1.91 -8.90 -13.84
C GLN A 51 -1.12 -10.17 -13.51
N LYS A 52 -1.20 -11.22 -14.34
CA LYS A 52 -0.44 -12.46 -14.14
C LYS A 52 1.07 -12.22 -14.20
N GLU A 53 1.53 -11.39 -15.13
CA GLU A 53 2.95 -11.01 -15.22
C GLU A 53 3.44 -10.35 -13.92
N VAL A 54 2.71 -9.34 -13.43
CA VAL A 54 3.01 -8.67 -12.15
C VAL A 54 2.94 -9.64 -10.98
N ALA A 55 1.94 -10.52 -10.96
CA ALA A 55 1.74 -11.51 -9.89
C ALA A 55 2.89 -12.52 -9.80
N GLU A 56 3.43 -13.00 -10.93
CA GLU A 56 4.59 -13.90 -10.94
C GLU A 56 5.84 -13.24 -10.37
N THR A 57 6.06 -11.97 -10.70
CA THR A 57 7.15 -11.18 -10.13
C THR A 57 6.94 -10.92 -8.64
N LEU A 58 5.71 -10.62 -8.21
CA LEU A 58 5.36 -10.45 -6.80
C LEU A 58 5.57 -11.73 -5.99
N LYS A 59 5.22 -12.92 -6.51
CA LYS A 59 5.45 -14.22 -5.86
C LYS A 59 6.95 -14.46 -5.60
N LYS A 60 7.79 -14.21 -6.60
CA LYS A 60 9.25 -14.31 -6.46
C LYS A 60 9.78 -13.34 -5.41
N ALA A 61 9.38 -12.07 -5.50
CA ALA A 61 9.76 -11.04 -4.55
C ALA A 61 9.31 -11.37 -3.13
N ALA A 62 8.12 -11.95 -2.95
CA ALA A 62 7.62 -12.35 -1.64
C ALA A 62 8.52 -13.37 -0.94
N THR A 63 8.96 -14.39 -1.69
CA THR A 63 9.86 -15.42 -1.18
C THR A 63 11.28 -14.88 -0.95
N GLU A 64 11.84 -14.16 -1.92
CA GLU A 64 13.22 -13.64 -1.86
C GLU A 64 13.39 -12.54 -0.82
N GLN A 65 12.42 -11.62 -0.75
CA GLN A 65 12.46 -10.48 0.16
C GLN A 65 11.73 -10.75 1.49
N ARG A 66 11.11 -11.92 1.67
CA ARG A 66 10.35 -12.26 2.90
C ARG A 66 9.26 -11.25 3.22
N ILE A 67 8.42 -10.95 2.23
CA ILE A 67 7.24 -10.10 2.40
C ILE A 67 6.28 -10.77 3.39
N SER A 68 5.76 -10.01 4.35
CA SER A 68 4.96 -10.54 5.46
C SER A 68 3.45 -10.39 5.26
N PHE A 69 3.03 -9.39 4.48
CA PHE A 69 1.64 -9.17 4.08
C PHE A 69 1.57 -8.30 2.83
N LEU A 70 0.39 -8.29 2.20
CA LEU A 70 0.07 -7.47 1.06
C LEU A 70 -0.93 -6.38 1.44
N VAL A 71 -0.83 -5.26 0.76
CA VAL A 71 -1.71 -4.09 0.88
C VAL A 71 -2.30 -3.80 -0.48
N SER A 72 -3.57 -3.45 -0.55
CA SER A 72 -4.16 -2.90 -1.76
C SER A 72 -4.85 -1.57 -1.49
N PRO A 73 -4.48 -0.50 -2.22
CA PRO A 73 -5.21 0.76 -2.19
C PRO A 73 -6.56 0.68 -2.90
N GLY A 74 -6.95 -0.48 -3.46
CA GLY A 74 -8.29 -0.73 -3.99
C GLY A 74 -8.39 -0.64 -5.51
N SER A 75 -9.63 -0.46 -5.99
CA SER A 75 -10.05 -0.72 -7.37
C SER A 75 -9.66 -2.15 -7.76
N ASN A 76 -10.15 -3.08 -6.93
CA ASN A 76 -9.78 -4.49 -6.91
C ASN A 76 -10.37 -5.23 -8.12
N PHE A 77 -11.67 -5.02 -8.40
CA PHE A 77 -12.37 -5.67 -9.50
C PHE A 77 -13.03 -4.64 -10.43
N PRO A 78 -12.82 -4.74 -11.76
CA PRO A 78 -13.49 -3.85 -12.70
C PRO A 78 -15.00 -4.09 -12.64
N ASN A 79 -15.75 -3.03 -12.37
CA ASN A 79 -17.19 -3.05 -12.09
C ASN A 79 -17.60 -3.87 -10.84
N GLY A 80 -16.69 -4.05 -9.88
CA GLY A 80 -16.92 -4.82 -8.66
C GLY A 80 -17.26 -6.30 -8.91
N VAL A 81 -17.79 -6.96 -7.88
CA VAL A 81 -18.32 -8.32 -7.96
C VAL A 81 -19.85 -8.30 -7.86
N SER A 82 -20.52 -9.33 -8.36
CA SER A 82 -21.97 -9.53 -8.21
C SER A 82 -22.35 -10.13 -6.86
N GLY A 83 -21.42 -10.86 -6.22
CA GLY A 83 -21.64 -11.53 -4.94
C GLY A 83 -20.39 -12.24 -4.42
N ALA A 84 -20.51 -12.89 -3.26
CA ALA A 84 -19.38 -13.57 -2.60
C ALA A 84 -18.89 -14.82 -3.36
N ASN A 85 -19.72 -15.35 -4.27
CA ASN A 85 -19.46 -16.51 -5.12
C ASN A 85 -19.29 -16.12 -6.61
N ASP A 86 -19.04 -14.84 -6.90
CA ASP A 86 -18.74 -14.39 -8.27
C ASP A 86 -17.48 -15.09 -8.80
N THR A 87 -17.48 -15.50 -10.08
CA THR A 87 -16.33 -16.15 -10.71
C THR A 87 -15.09 -15.25 -10.75
N LYS A 88 -15.25 -13.92 -10.68
CA LYS A 88 -14.15 -12.96 -10.58
C LYS A 88 -13.21 -13.24 -9.40
N TRP A 89 -13.71 -13.79 -8.29
CA TRP A 89 -12.87 -14.17 -7.15
C TRP A 89 -11.81 -15.20 -7.56
N ASP A 90 -12.21 -16.22 -8.31
CA ASP A 90 -11.27 -17.22 -8.81
C ASP A 90 -10.43 -16.66 -9.97
N GLU A 91 -11.09 -16.13 -11.00
CA GLU A 91 -10.45 -15.73 -12.25
C GLU A 91 -9.47 -14.57 -12.12
N SER A 92 -9.74 -13.62 -11.21
CA SER A 92 -8.99 -12.36 -11.08
C SER A 92 -8.29 -12.19 -9.73
N PHE A 93 -8.41 -13.15 -8.81
CA PHE A 93 -7.72 -13.07 -7.52
C PHE A 93 -7.08 -14.42 -7.12
N GLU A 94 -7.86 -15.47 -6.87
CA GLU A 94 -7.32 -16.71 -6.32
C GLU A 94 -6.40 -17.44 -7.29
N SER A 95 -6.82 -17.68 -8.52
CA SER A 95 -6.01 -18.36 -9.54
C SER A 95 -4.78 -17.54 -10.00
N VAL A 96 -4.82 -16.22 -9.80
CA VAL A 96 -3.73 -15.32 -10.19
C VAL A 96 -2.65 -15.27 -9.10
N TYR A 97 -3.05 -15.14 -7.84
CA TYR A 97 -2.13 -14.93 -6.73
C TYR A 97 -1.81 -16.19 -5.92
N SER A 98 -2.39 -17.34 -6.23
CA SER A 98 -1.98 -18.62 -5.65
C SER A 98 -0.81 -19.27 -6.39
N ASP A 99 -0.08 -20.12 -5.68
CA ASP A 99 0.96 -21.00 -6.19
C ASP A 99 1.13 -22.22 -5.26
N GLU A 100 1.77 -23.28 -5.73
CA GLU A 100 1.95 -24.52 -4.96
C GLU A 100 2.70 -24.30 -3.65
N SER A 101 3.67 -23.37 -3.63
CA SER A 101 4.48 -23.09 -2.44
C SER A 101 3.80 -22.15 -1.45
N GLY A 102 2.68 -21.53 -1.83
CA GLY A 102 1.98 -20.54 -1.01
C GLY A 102 2.82 -19.29 -0.77
N SER A 103 3.56 -18.84 -1.79
CA SER A 103 4.41 -17.65 -1.75
C SER A 103 3.65 -16.42 -1.29
N LEU A 104 2.36 -16.32 -1.63
CA LEU A 104 1.48 -15.22 -1.23
C LEU A 104 0.39 -15.64 -0.23
N LYS A 105 0.55 -16.77 0.47
CA LYS A 105 -0.36 -17.21 1.54
C LYS A 105 -0.18 -16.37 2.81
N MET A 106 -0.59 -15.12 2.74
CA MET A 106 -0.42 -14.09 3.76
C MET A 106 -1.62 -13.13 3.79
N PRO A 107 -1.77 -12.25 4.80
CA PRO A 107 -2.84 -11.27 4.81
C PRO A 107 -2.80 -10.37 3.56
N PHE A 108 -3.97 -10.11 2.97
CA PHE A 108 -4.19 -9.16 1.89
C PHE A 108 -5.13 -8.06 2.40
N LEU A 109 -4.54 -7.00 2.94
CA LEU A 109 -5.24 -5.88 3.57
C LEU A 109 -5.67 -4.91 2.47
N THR A 110 -6.97 -4.71 2.26
CA THR A 110 -7.48 -3.93 1.12
C THR A 110 -8.52 -2.88 1.53
N VAL A 111 -8.68 -1.87 0.69
CA VAL A 111 -9.82 -0.94 0.71
C VAL A 111 -10.58 -1.04 -0.61
N LEU A 112 -11.78 -0.46 -0.64
CA LEU A 112 -12.52 -0.35 -1.89
C LEU A 112 -12.09 0.88 -2.70
N GLY A 113 -12.06 0.69 -4.01
CA GLY A 113 -11.92 1.76 -4.98
C GLY A 113 -13.22 2.09 -5.70
N ALA A 114 -13.16 3.07 -6.60
CA ALA A 114 -14.35 3.56 -7.31
C ALA A 114 -15.04 2.47 -8.15
N ASP A 115 -14.25 1.58 -8.75
CA ASP A 115 -14.77 0.46 -9.53
C ASP A 115 -15.46 -0.60 -8.66
N ASP A 116 -14.96 -0.83 -7.45
CA ASP A 116 -15.53 -1.81 -6.52
C ASP A 116 -16.93 -1.39 -6.06
N TRP A 117 -17.11 -0.10 -5.78
CA TRP A 117 -18.38 0.50 -5.37
C TRP A 117 -19.48 0.44 -6.44
N SER A 118 -19.13 0.17 -7.70
CA SER A 118 -20.11 0.01 -8.77
C SER A 118 -20.77 -1.38 -8.82
N GLY A 119 -20.19 -2.36 -8.11
CA GLY A 119 -20.76 -3.70 -7.93
C GLY A 119 -21.41 -3.89 -6.55
N ASN A 120 -21.49 -5.14 -6.12
CA ASN A 120 -21.91 -5.54 -4.79
C ASN A 120 -20.74 -5.39 -3.81
N TYR A 121 -20.56 -4.19 -3.28
CA TYR A 121 -19.52 -3.87 -2.30
C TYR A 121 -19.70 -4.62 -0.98
N THR A 122 -20.93 -4.90 -0.56
CA THR A 122 -21.23 -5.72 0.63
C THR A 122 -20.63 -7.11 0.51
N ALA A 123 -20.75 -7.75 -0.65
CA ALA A 123 -20.16 -9.06 -0.89
C ALA A 123 -18.62 -9.08 -0.75
N MET A 124 -17.93 -7.99 -1.09
CA MET A 124 -16.48 -7.87 -0.90
C MET A 124 -16.10 -7.79 0.58
N ARG A 125 -16.91 -7.13 1.41
CA ARG A 125 -16.72 -7.14 2.86
C ARG A 125 -16.99 -8.54 3.42
N GLU A 126 -18.13 -9.13 3.07
CA GLU A 126 -18.56 -10.48 3.50
C GLU A 126 -17.54 -11.56 3.14
N ARG A 127 -16.78 -11.39 2.03
CA ARG A 127 -15.68 -12.31 1.69
C ARG A 127 -14.67 -12.49 2.83
N THR A 128 -14.42 -11.47 3.63
CA THR A 128 -13.54 -11.57 4.80
C THR A 128 -14.11 -12.53 5.84
N ASP A 129 -15.44 -12.56 6.06
CA ASP A 129 -16.05 -13.53 6.97
C ASP A 129 -15.93 -14.96 6.43
N LEU A 130 -15.94 -15.15 5.11
CA LEU A 130 -15.69 -16.46 4.50
C LEU A 130 -14.22 -16.92 4.64
N VAL A 131 -13.27 -15.97 4.65
CA VAL A 131 -11.84 -16.27 4.80
C VAL A 131 -11.45 -16.59 6.25
N TYR A 132 -12.11 -15.96 7.22
CA TYR A 132 -11.75 -16.05 8.64
C TYR A 132 -12.81 -16.72 9.54
N GLY A 133 -14.01 -17.01 9.02
CA GLY A 133 -15.12 -17.57 9.76
C GLY A 133 -14.97 -19.06 10.11
N ASP A 134 -15.59 -19.45 11.21
CA ASP A 134 -15.55 -20.81 11.75
C ASP A 134 -16.71 -21.66 11.18
N GLY A 135 -16.44 -22.42 10.12
CA GLY A 135 -17.24 -23.58 9.73
C GLY A 135 -18.17 -23.46 8.51
N SER A 136 -17.74 -24.06 7.40
CA SER A 136 -18.47 -25.16 6.74
C SER A 136 -17.65 -25.78 5.60
N GLU A 137 -17.14 -26.99 5.84
CA GLU A 137 -16.88 -28.09 4.88
C GLU A 137 -16.13 -27.84 3.55
N ALA A 138 -15.39 -26.74 3.45
CA ALA A 138 -14.15 -26.71 2.71
C ALA A 138 -13.25 -25.68 3.38
N GLU A 139 -12.31 -26.13 4.23
CA GLU A 139 -10.99 -25.52 4.10
C GLU A 139 -10.59 -25.78 2.64
N VAL A 140 -10.99 -24.89 1.74
CA VAL A 140 -10.20 -24.70 0.54
C VAL A 140 -8.91 -24.20 1.13
N VAL A 141 -7.95 -25.13 1.29
CA VAL A 141 -6.54 -24.82 1.55
C VAL A 141 -6.07 -24.07 0.31
N SER A 142 -6.58 -22.86 0.13
CA SER A 142 -6.21 -21.99 -0.95
C SER A 142 -4.88 -21.41 -0.51
N ASN A 143 -3.88 -21.61 -1.35
CA ASN A 143 -2.59 -20.97 -1.21
C ASN A 143 -2.64 -19.50 -1.69
N SER A 144 -3.85 -18.95 -1.88
CA SER A 144 -4.07 -17.56 -2.23
C SER A 144 -3.87 -16.62 -1.03
N PRO A 145 -3.71 -15.31 -1.28
CA PRO A 145 -3.71 -14.30 -0.23
C PRO A 145 -5.04 -14.27 0.52
N LYS A 146 -4.97 -14.02 1.84
CA LYS A 146 -6.15 -13.94 2.71
C LYS A 146 -6.81 -12.57 2.61
N TRP A 147 -7.86 -12.48 1.81
CA TRP A 147 -8.66 -11.26 1.65
C TRP A 147 -9.13 -10.71 2.99
N THR A 148 -8.76 -9.46 3.30
CA THR A 148 -9.04 -8.80 4.57
C THR A 148 -9.63 -7.40 4.34
N LEU A 149 -10.94 -7.31 4.50
CA LEU A 149 -11.75 -6.09 4.47
C LEU A 149 -12.82 -6.21 5.57
N PRO A 150 -12.49 -5.93 6.85
CA PRO A 150 -13.43 -6.09 7.97
C PRO A 150 -14.49 -4.99 8.01
N ASN A 151 -14.15 -3.80 7.54
CA ASN A 151 -15.02 -2.63 7.38
C ASN A 151 -14.48 -1.76 6.23
N TRP A 152 -15.26 -0.78 5.76
CA TRP A 152 -14.85 0.13 4.66
C TRP A 152 -13.62 0.98 5.02
N TRP A 153 -13.54 1.40 6.29
CA TRP A 153 -12.35 1.98 6.90
C TRP A 153 -12.00 1.19 8.16
N TYR A 154 -10.72 1.01 8.42
CA TYR A 154 -10.24 0.28 9.59
C TYR A 154 -8.79 0.64 9.88
N HIS A 155 -8.23 0.07 10.93
CA HIS A 155 -6.81 0.17 11.24
C HIS A 155 -6.22 -1.20 11.56
N TYR A 156 -4.91 -1.34 11.39
CA TYR A 156 -4.16 -2.56 11.63
C TYR A 156 -2.81 -2.22 12.25
N ALA A 157 -2.46 -2.92 13.33
CA ALA A 157 -1.22 -2.69 14.06
C ALA A 157 -0.28 -3.89 13.90
N VAL A 158 0.99 -3.62 13.58
CA VAL A 158 2.04 -4.64 13.47
C VAL A 158 3.24 -4.22 14.30
N HIS A 159 3.90 -5.20 14.92
CA HIS A 159 5.15 -4.99 15.64
C HIS A 159 6.24 -5.86 15.02
N PHE A 160 7.49 -5.39 15.06
CA PHE A 160 8.63 -6.15 14.62
C PHE A 160 9.88 -5.81 15.45
N ALA A 161 10.67 -6.83 15.74
CA ALA A 161 11.98 -6.62 16.35
C ALA A 161 12.93 -6.03 15.30
N ALA A 162 13.50 -4.86 15.58
CA ALA A 162 14.50 -4.20 14.75
C ALA A 162 15.89 -4.33 15.37
N THR A 163 16.90 -4.45 14.51
CA THR A 163 18.31 -4.52 14.91
C THR A 163 18.91 -3.11 14.87
N THR A 164 19.29 -2.55 16.02
CA THR A 164 20.11 -1.33 16.08
C THR A 164 21.59 -1.72 16.17
N GLY A 165 22.47 -1.14 15.34
CA GLY A 165 23.81 -1.68 15.05
C GLY A 165 24.81 -1.92 16.20
N SER A 166 25.81 -2.73 15.83
CA SER A 166 27.05 -3.20 16.49
C SER A 166 26.96 -4.25 17.62
N ALA A 167 27.27 -5.49 17.23
CA ALA A 167 27.17 -6.74 17.98
C ALA A 167 28.22 -6.95 19.10
N PHE A 168 28.80 -5.89 19.69
CA PHE A 168 29.88 -6.10 20.67
C PHE A 168 29.55 -5.81 22.14
N ILE A 169 28.58 -4.93 22.48
CA ILE A 169 28.28 -4.65 23.91
C ILE A 169 26.77 -4.51 24.24
N SER A 170 25.87 -4.45 23.25
CA SER A 170 24.42 -4.54 23.52
C SER A 170 23.72 -4.99 22.24
N SER A 171 23.24 -6.24 22.17
CA SER A 171 22.20 -6.61 21.21
C SER A 171 20.90 -5.93 21.67
N GLY A 172 20.82 -4.61 21.47
CA GLY A 172 19.63 -3.82 21.73
C GLY A 172 18.58 -4.20 20.68
N HIS A 173 17.78 -5.21 20.97
CA HIS A 173 16.57 -5.43 20.20
C HIS A 173 15.62 -4.27 20.51
N ARG A 174 15.26 -3.50 19.49
CA ARG A 174 14.23 -2.45 19.60
C ARG A 174 12.95 -3.01 19.01
N ASP A 175 11.91 -3.14 19.82
CA ASP A 175 10.58 -3.46 19.29
C ASP A 175 10.00 -2.20 18.63
N MET A 176 9.70 -2.30 17.34
CA MET A 176 9.19 -1.22 16.52
C MET A 176 7.73 -1.50 16.18
N SER A 177 6.93 -0.45 16.10
CA SER A 177 5.48 -0.53 15.94
C SER A 177 5.00 0.26 14.72
N VAL A 178 4.05 -0.32 13.98
CA VAL A 178 3.48 0.23 12.75
C VAL A 178 1.98 0.31 12.87
N GLY A 179 1.43 1.52 12.75
CA GLY A 179 0.01 1.77 12.63
C GLY A 179 -0.39 1.98 11.18
N MET A 180 -1.19 1.08 10.64
CA MET A 180 -1.77 1.21 9.32
C MET A 180 -3.22 1.67 9.44
N VAL A 181 -3.60 2.72 8.71
CA VAL A 181 -4.95 3.28 8.69
C VAL A 181 -5.50 3.17 7.28
N PHE A 182 -6.53 2.36 7.10
CA PHE A 182 -7.18 2.10 5.83
C PHE A 182 -8.44 2.96 5.72
N ILE A 183 -8.53 3.78 4.68
CA ILE A 183 -9.61 4.73 4.48
C ILE A 183 -10.34 4.47 3.15
N ASP A 184 -11.65 4.64 3.16
CA ASP A 184 -12.44 4.65 1.94
C ASP A 184 -12.63 6.08 1.43
N THR A 185 -11.85 6.45 0.42
CA THR A 185 -11.89 7.81 -0.15
C THR A 185 -13.22 8.16 -0.84
N TRP A 186 -14.04 7.17 -1.21
CA TRP A 186 -15.38 7.45 -1.74
C TRP A 186 -16.36 7.71 -0.60
N VAL A 187 -16.31 6.97 0.50
CA VAL A 187 -17.10 7.25 1.73
C VAL A 187 -16.78 8.63 2.31
N LEU A 188 -15.51 9.02 2.30
CA LEU A 188 -15.07 10.34 2.80
C LEU A 188 -15.46 11.49 1.84
N SER A 189 -15.91 11.18 0.63
CA SER A 189 -16.30 12.18 -0.37
C SER A 189 -17.62 12.86 0.00
N SER A 190 -17.72 14.15 -0.31
CA SER A 190 -18.99 14.88 -0.25
C SER A 190 -20.05 14.36 -1.23
N ALA A 191 -19.65 13.53 -2.21
CA ALA A 191 -20.57 12.89 -3.16
C ALA A 191 -21.18 11.59 -2.63
N PHE A 192 -20.72 11.08 -1.49
CA PHE A 192 -21.26 9.86 -0.91
C PHE A 192 -22.70 10.10 -0.41
N PRO A 193 -23.67 9.22 -0.74
CA PRO A 193 -25.09 9.51 -0.52
C PRO A 193 -25.54 9.41 0.94
N PHE A 194 -24.79 8.75 1.82
CA PHE A 194 -25.18 8.52 3.21
C PHE A 194 -24.30 9.33 4.18
N GLY A 195 -24.73 10.56 4.48
CA GLY A 195 -23.95 11.50 5.30
C GLY A 195 -23.60 11.00 6.69
N ASN A 196 -24.43 10.15 7.31
CA ASN A 196 -24.14 9.54 8.62
C ASN A 196 -22.95 8.55 8.57
N VAL A 197 -22.77 7.84 7.45
CA VAL A 197 -21.63 6.95 7.24
C VAL A 197 -20.37 7.80 7.07
N THR A 198 -20.44 8.84 6.24
CA THR A 198 -19.34 9.78 6.00
C THR A 198 -18.90 10.48 7.29
N GLU A 199 -19.84 10.97 8.09
CA GLU A 199 -19.57 11.61 9.38
C GLU A 199 -18.86 10.65 10.35
N LYS A 200 -19.34 9.40 10.44
CA LYS A 200 -18.67 8.39 11.27
C LYS A 200 -17.27 8.06 10.76
N ALA A 201 -17.09 7.90 9.45
CA ALA A 201 -15.79 7.62 8.85
C ALA A 201 -14.76 8.73 9.15
N TRP A 202 -15.16 10.00 9.00
CA TRP A 202 -14.31 11.14 9.36
C TRP A 202 -13.99 11.16 10.85
N LYS A 203 -14.99 10.96 11.71
CA LYS A 203 -14.79 10.94 13.17
C LYS A 203 -13.83 9.84 13.62
N ASP A 204 -13.99 8.63 13.09
CA ASP A 204 -13.11 7.51 13.40
C ASP A 204 -11.69 7.76 12.88
N LEU A 205 -11.54 8.33 11.67
CA LEU A 205 -10.26 8.70 11.09
C LEU A 205 -9.54 9.76 11.94
N GLU A 206 -10.23 10.83 12.32
CA GLU A 206 -9.68 11.89 13.18
C GLU A 206 -9.19 11.33 14.51
N LYS A 207 -10.00 10.51 15.19
CA LYS A 207 -9.62 9.89 16.47
C LYS A 207 -8.45 8.91 16.30
N THR A 208 -8.44 8.13 15.23
CA THR A 208 -7.33 7.20 14.93
C THR A 208 -6.02 7.97 14.72
N LEU A 209 -6.03 9.03 13.91
CA LEU A 209 -4.86 9.86 13.63
C LEU A 209 -4.42 10.71 14.83
N GLU A 210 -5.33 11.04 15.75
CA GLU A 210 -4.97 11.68 17.03
C GLU A 210 -4.22 10.72 17.97
N ILE A 211 -4.57 9.42 17.95
CA ILE A 211 -3.96 8.41 18.83
C ILE A 211 -2.67 7.85 18.23
N ALA A 212 -2.63 7.60 16.93
CA ALA A 212 -1.53 6.94 16.23
C ALA A 212 -0.12 7.47 16.61
N PRO A 213 0.17 8.79 16.65
CA PRO A 213 1.49 9.30 17.01
C PRO A 213 1.89 9.05 18.48
N LYS A 214 0.93 8.75 19.35
CA LYS A 214 1.16 8.42 20.77
C LYS A 214 1.55 6.95 20.97
N VAL A 215 1.33 6.12 19.95
CA VAL A 215 1.49 4.65 20.03
C VAL A 215 2.60 4.15 19.10
N PHE A 216 2.51 4.50 17.81
CA PHE A 216 3.30 3.84 16.76
C PHE A 216 4.59 4.58 16.42
N ASP A 217 5.64 3.84 16.03
CA ASP A 217 6.86 4.43 15.46
C ASP A 217 6.60 4.89 14.03
N TYR A 218 5.89 4.08 13.24
CA TYR A 218 5.49 4.40 11.87
C TYR A 218 3.97 4.48 11.72
N ILE A 219 3.49 5.44 10.92
CA ILE A 219 2.08 5.60 10.58
C ILE A 219 1.93 5.62 9.07
N ILE A 220 1.20 4.66 8.53
CA ILE A 220 0.93 4.51 7.10
C ILE A 220 -0.57 4.64 6.88
N VAL A 221 -0.99 5.49 5.95
CA VAL A 221 -2.40 5.61 5.56
C VAL A 221 -2.57 5.04 4.16
N VAL A 222 -3.62 4.26 3.94
CA VAL A 222 -3.91 3.59 2.67
C VAL A 222 -5.33 3.97 2.23
N GLY A 223 -5.49 4.45 1.01
CA GLY A 223 -6.78 4.80 0.42
C GLY A 223 -6.73 4.74 -1.10
N ASN A 224 -7.88 4.77 -1.80
CA ASN A 224 -7.84 4.63 -3.25
C ASN A 224 -7.35 5.90 -3.97
N ARG A 225 -8.01 7.04 -3.76
CA ARG A 225 -7.69 8.29 -4.46
C ARG A 225 -6.41 8.95 -3.94
N PRO A 226 -5.51 9.42 -4.82
CA PRO A 226 -4.34 10.18 -4.40
C PRO A 226 -4.71 11.56 -3.84
N VAL A 227 -4.01 12.01 -2.80
CA VAL A 227 -4.04 13.44 -2.38
C VAL A 227 -3.36 14.29 -3.45
N TYR A 228 -2.15 13.89 -3.86
CA TYR A 228 -1.37 14.49 -4.93
C TYR A 228 -1.04 13.44 -5.98
N SER A 229 -1.10 13.82 -7.25
CA SER A 229 -0.72 12.94 -8.36
C SER A 229 -0.35 13.75 -9.60
N SER A 230 0.65 13.28 -10.33
CA SER A 230 1.01 13.73 -11.68
C SER A 230 0.25 12.95 -12.77
N GLY A 231 -0.45 11.89 -12.38
CA GLY A 231 -1.25 11.01 -13.23
C GLY A 231 -2.51 11.67 -13.79
N SER A 232 -3.50 10.85 -14.14
CA SER A 232 -4.73 11.32 -14.80
C SER A 232 -5.66 12.11 -13.90
N SER A 233 -5.72 11.81 -12.59
CA SER A 233 -6.61 12.49 -11.65
C SER A 233 -6.13 13.89 -11.31
N LYS A 234 -4.82 14.14 -11.39
CA LYS A 234 -4.13 15.33 -10.86
C LYS A 234 -4.28 15.53 -9.35
N GLY A 235 -4.57 14.46 -8.62
CA GLY A 235 -4.85 14.48 -7.19
C GLY A 235 -6.30 14.84 -6.89
N ASP A 236 -6.62 15.00 -5.62
CA ASP A 236 -7.97 15.31 -5.16
C ASP A 236 -7.97 16.53 -4.24
N SER A 237 -8.50 17.66 -4.71
CA SER A 237 -8.50 18.91 -3.95
C SER A 237 -9.29 18.84 -2.65
N MET A 238 -10.30 17.95 -2.55
CA MET A 238 -11.04 17.76 -1.31
C MET A 238 -10.14 17.05 -0.29
N LEU A 239 -9.42 16.01 -0.71
CA LEU A 239 -8.46 15.34 0.17
C LEU A 239 -7.29 16.27 0.55
N GLN A 240 -6.81 17.12 -0.36
CA GLN A 240 -5.80 18.14 -0.05
C GLN A 240 -6.31 19.13 1.01
N TYR A 241 -7.59 19.50 0.98
CA TYR A 241 -8.13 20.48 1.92
C TYR A 241 -8.49 19.87 3.28
N TYR A 242 -9.07 18.66 3.31
CA TYR A 242 -9.59 18.06 4.54
C TYR A 242 -8.68 16.97 5.11
N LEU A 243 -8.13 16.09 4.27
CA LEU A 243 -7.33 14.94 4.73
C LEU A 243 -5.89 15.35 5.01
N GLN A 244 -5.25 16.10 4.11
CA GLN A 244 -3.83 16.44 4.23
C GLN A 244 -3.46 17.13 5.56
N PRO A 245 -4.26 18.07 6.09
CA PRO A 245 -3.97 18.66 7.39
C PRO A 245 -3.96 17.66 8.54
N LEU A 246 -4.83 16.63 8.50
CA LEU A 246 -4.86 15.55 9.49
C LEU A 246 -3.63 14.66 9.38
N LEU A 247 -3.23 14.29 8.15
CA LEU A 247 -2.02 13.49 7.90
C LEU A 247 -0.77 14.22 8.42
N LYS A 248 -0.68 15.52 8.14
CA LYS A 248 0.41 16.39 8.60
C LYS A 248 0.44 16.50 10.12
N LYS A 249 -0.71 16.75 10.75
CA LYS A 249 -0.82 16.86 12.21
C LYS A 249 -0.40 15.56 12.93
N ALA A 250 -0.78 14.40 12.39
CA ALA A 250 -0.41 13.10 12.94
C ALA A 250 1.04 12.69 12.61
N GLY A 251 1.73 13.44 11.75
CA GLY A 251 3.07 13.10 11.29
C GLY A 251 3.09 11.77 10.52
N VAL A 252 2.11 11.53 9.65
CA VAL A 252 2.02 10.30 8.83
C VAL A 252 3.30 10.13 8.01
N ASP A 253 3.85 8.92 7.96
CA ASP A 253 5.08 8.61 7.22
C ASP A 253 4.81 8.47 5.72
N ALA A 254 3.76 7.75 5.36
CA ALA A 254 3.35 7.59 3.97
C ALA A 254 1.84 7.51 3.79
N TYR A 255 1.36 8.08 2.69
CA TYR A 255 0.01 7.90 2.17
C TYR A 255 0.07 7.08 0.87
N ILE A 256 -0.46 5.87 0.89
CA ILE A 256 -0.45 4.94 -0.24
C ILE A 256 -1.80 5.01 -0.96
N SER A 257 -1.76 5.32 -2.25
CA SER A 257 -2.89 5.33 -3.17
C SER A 257 -2.71 4.43 -4.37
N GLY A 258 -3.75 4.29 -5.19
CA GLY A 258 -3.69 3.49 -6.41
C GLY A 258 -4.50 4.01 -7.58
N TYR A 259 -5.54 4.82 -7.37
CA TYR A 259 -6.52 5.22 -8.40
C TYR A 259 -5.94 5.58 -9.79
N ASP A 260 -4.83 6.31 -9.85
CA ASP A 260 -4.16 6.58 -11.12
C ASP A 260 -3.28 5.40 -11.53
N ARG A 261 -3.32 5.05 -12.82
CA ARG A 261 -2.57 3.91 -13.37
C ARG A 261 -1.09 4.21 -13.57
N ASP A 262 -0.40 4.63 -12.51
CA ASP A 262 1.02 4.90 -12.50
C ASP A 262 1.63 4.50 -11.15
N MET A 263 2.96 4.49 -11.09
CA MET A 263 3.76 4.43 -9.89
C MET A 263 4.41 5.79 -9.68
N GLU A 264 4.15 6.42 -8.54
CA GLU A 264 4.68 7.75 -8.24
C GLU A 264 5.05 7.87 -6.77
N VAL A 265 6.10 8.64 -6.45
CA VAL A 265 6.28 9.22 -5.13
C VAL A 265 6.40 10.73 -5.23
N ILE A 266 5.56 11.42 -4.47
CA ILE A 266 5.59 12.86 -4.23
C ILE A 266 5.93 13.06 -2.76
N GLU A 267 6.91 13.90 -2.47
CA GLU A 267 7.29 14.25 -1.10
C GLU A 267 6.87 15.69 -0.80
N GLU A 268 6.03 15.87 0.21
CA GLU A 268 5.49 17.15 0.64
C GLU A 268 5.30 17.13 2.15
N ASP A 269 5.74 18.15 2.88
CA ASP A 269 5.60 18.26 4.34
C ASP A 269 6.13 17.03 5.13
N ASP A 270 7.26 16.47 4.71
CA ASP A 270 7.86 15.23 5.25
C ASP A 270 6.94 13.99 5.12
N ILE A 271 5.94 14.00 4.26
CA ILE A 271 5.06 12.86 3.97
C ILE A 271 5.37 12.35 2.56
N ALA A 272 5.56 11.03 2.43
CA ALA A 272 5.64 10.37 1.13
C ALA A 272 4.22 10.01 0.63
N TYR A 273 3.75 10.69 -0.41
CA TYR A 273 2.54 10.35 -1.14
C TYR A 273 2.90 9.40 -2.27
N ILE A 274 2.53 8.13 -2.10
CA ILE A 274 2.93 7.03 -2.97
C ILE A 274 1.71 6.56 -3.74
N ASN A 275 1.71 6.72 -5.06
CA ASN A 275 0.73 6.10 -5.93
C ASN A 275 1.29 4.75 -6.43
N CYS A 276 0.52 3.68 -6.30
CA CYS A 276 0.89 2.32 -6.67
C CYS A 276 -0.25 1.64 -7.45
N GLY A 277 -0.53 2.14 -8.65
CA GLY A 277 -1.75 1.82 -9.40
C GLY A 277 -1.54 1.01 -10.68
N THR A 278 -0.38 0.39 -10.90
CA THR A 278 -0.05 -0.34 -12.15
C THR A 278 -0.01 -1.85 -11.98
N GLY A 279 -0.86 -2.41 -11.10
CA GLY A 279 -0.89 -3.83 -10.79
C GLY A 279 -1.32 -4.75 -11.95
N SER A 280 -1.84 -4.19 -13.06
CA SER A 280 -2.18 -4.98 -14.25
C SER A 280 -1.98 -4.24 -15.57
N LEU A 281 -2.39 -2.98 -15.63
CA LEU A 281 -2.28 -2.14 -16.83
C LEU A 281 -1.12 -1.17 -16.69
N SER A 282 -0.40 -0.96 -17.80
CA SER A 282 0.53 0.17 -17.92
C SER A 282 -0.24 1.48 -18.04
N GLY A 283 0.30 2.53 -17.43
CA GLY A 283 -0.08 3.92 -17.60
C GLY A 283 0.61 4.63 -18.74
N GLY A 284 0.23 5.90 -18.91
CA GLY A 284 0.95 6.84 -19.76
C GLY A 284 2.03 7.61 -19.01
N SER A 285 2.73 8.49 -19.72
CA SER A 285 3.64 9.46 -19.11
C SER A 285 2.88 10.68 -18.56
N ALA A 286 3.36 11.25 -17.46
CA ALA A 286 2.84 12.51 -16.95
C ALA A 286 3.21 13.68 -17.90
N LEU A 287 2.19 14.40 -18.40
CA LEU A 287 2.39 15.61 -19.21
C LEU A 287 3.06 16.75 -18.41
N VAL A 288 2.64 16.90 -17.15
CA VAL A 288 3.19 17.86 -16.18
C VAL A 288 3.23 17.13 -14.84
N LYS A 289 4.40 17.14 -14.21
CA LYS A 289 4.62 16.55 -12.90
C LYS A 289 4.33 17.57 -11.79
N SER A 290 3.80 17.08 -10.67
CA SER A 290 3.68 17.86 -9.44
C SER A 290 5.07 18.30 -8.95
N SER A 291 5.16 19.46 -8.30
CA SER A 291 6.43 20.03 -7.83
C SER A 291 7.20 19.13 -6.87
N GLY A 292 6.48 18.35 -6.04
CA GLY A 292 7.07 17.41 -5.09
C GLY A 292 7.40 16.03 -5.68
N SER A 293 7.10 15.78 -6.96
CA SER A 293 7.31 14.48 -7.62
C SER A 293 8.80 14.12 -7.70
N LYS A 294 9.20 13.01 -7.08
CA LYS A 294 10.57 12.50 -7.08
C LYS A 294 10.78 11.39 -8.11
N PHE A 295 9.73 10.60 -8.35
CA PHE A 295 9.72 9.51 -9.32
C PHE A 295 8.31 9.33 -9.87
N PHE A 296 8.23 8.98 -11.16
CA PHE A 296 6.98 8.64 -11.86
C PHE A 296 7.29 7.61 -12.94
N SER A 297 6.52 6.51 -13.00
CA SER A 297 6.53 5.55 -14.10
C SER A 297 5.11 5.06 -14.41
N GLY A 298 4.82 4.87 -15.70
CA GLY A 298 3.62 4.19 -16.16
C GLY A 298 3.81 2.67 -16.32
N ASP A 299 4.95 2.12 -15.97
CA ASP A 299 5.22 0.69 -16.15
C ASP A 299 4.39 -0.16 -15.19
N ARG A 300 4.04 -1.38 -15.63
CA ARG A 300 3.38 -2.38 -14.79
C ARG A 300 4.29 -2.73 -13.63
N GLY A 301 3.74 -2.86 -12.42
CA GLY A 301 4.55 -3.08 -11.24
C GLY A 301 3.80 -3.01 -9.93
N PHE A 302 4.57 -3.00 -8.86
CA PHE A 302 4.10 -2.90 -7.48
C PHE A 302 5.16 -2.20 -6.62
N CYS A 303 4.79 -1.87 -5.38
CA CYS A 303 5.64 -1.14 -4.46
C CYS A 303 6.01 -2.04 -3.29
N LEU A 304 7.30 -2.13 -2.97
CA LEU A 304 7.83 -2.87 -1.82
C LEU A 304 8.27 -1.89 -0.73
N PHE A 305 7.79 -2.10 0.48
CA PHE A 305 8.07 -1.26 1.64
C PHE A 305 8.94 -2.06 2.62
N GLU A 306 10.05 -1.47 3.05
CA GLU A 306 10.96 -2.06 4.03
C GLU A 306 11.15 -1.10 5.20
N MET A 307 10.81 -1.53 6.40
CA MET A 307 10.82 -0.71 7.60
C MET A 307 11.87 -1.26 8.56
N THR A 308 12.77 -0.40 9.01
CA THR A 308 13.87 -0.75 9.91
C THR A 308 13.88 0.17 11.14
N ALA A 309 14.90 0.04 12.00
CA ALA A 309 15.12 1.02 13.06
C ALA A 309 15.58 2.40 12.55
N ASP A 310 16.08 2.46 11.31
CA ASP A 310 16.69 3.65 10.71
C ASP A 310 15.69 4.42 9.83
N GLY A 311 14.76 3.73 9.18
CA GLY A 311 13.79 4.39 8.31
C GLY A 311 12.88 3.46 7.51
N LEU A 312 11.99 4.09 6.74
CA LEU A 312 11.19 3.45 5.72
C LEU A 312 11.87 3.59 4.35
N ILE A 313 12.02 2.46 3.67
CA ILE A 313 12.49 2.38 2.29
C ILE A 313 11.30 1.94 1.44
N THR A 314 10.98 2.71 0.39
CA THR A 314 9.98 2.34 -0.62
C THR A 314 10.69 2.05 -1.93
N LYS A 315 10.53 0.85 -2.47
CA LYS A 315 11.04 0.43 -3.77
C LYS A 315 9.90 0.28 -4.76
N PHE A 316 10.03 0.87 -5.93
CA PHE A 316 9.11 0.71 -7.04
C PHE A 316 9.65 -0.40 -7.94
N ILE A 317 8.92 -1.52 -8.04
CA ILE A 317 9.38 -2.74 -8.70
C ILE A 317 8.67 -2.90 -10.05
N SER A 318 9.44 -3.11 -11.10
CA SER A 318 8.92 -3.48 -12.42
C SER A 318 8.30 -4.88 -12.38
N GLY A 319 7.06 -5.00 -12.81
CA GLY A 319 6.36 -6.27 -12.92
C GLY A 319 6.90 -7.17 -14.02
N GLU A 320 7.55 -6.60 -15.04
CA GLU A 320 8.05 -7.35 -16.20
C GLU A 320 9.32 -8.15 -15.88
N ASN A 321 10.25 -7.53 -15.13
CA ASN A 321 11.59 -8.10 -14.90
C ASN A 321 12.01 -8.15 -13.42
N GLY A 322 11.22 -7.61 -12.49
CA GLY A 322 11.54 -7.55 -11.06
C GLY A 322 12.59 -6.50 -10.68
N GLU A 323 13.00 -5.64 -11.61
CA GLU A 323 13.98 -4.59 -11.35
C GLU A 323 13.40 -3.49 -10.44
N THR A 324 14.23 -2.97 -9.54
CA THR A 324 13.89 -1.76 -8.77
C THR A 324 14.07 -0.54 -9.66
N LEU A 325 12.96 0.04 -10.10
CA LEU A 325 12.91 1.25 -10.93
C LEU A 325 13.35 2.50 -10.15
N TYR A 326 13.00 2.55 -8.88
CA TYR A 326 13.34 3.66 -7.99
C TYR A 326 13.29 3.24 -6.52
N GLU A 327 14.11 3.89 -5.69
CA GLU A 327 14.17 3.68 -4.25
C GLU A 327 14.04 5.04 -3.54
N HIS A 328 12.99 5.20 -2.76
CA HIS A 328 12.77 6.34 -1.86
C HIS A 328 13.12 5.93 -0.43
N LYS A 329 13.79 6.82 0.31
CA LYS A 329 14.19 6.60 1.70
C LYS A 329 13.75 7.75 2.56
N GLN A 330 13.18 7.44 3.71
CA GLN A 330 12.88 8.41 4.73
C GLN A 330 13.28 7.90 6.11
N PRO A 331 13.91 8.74 6.96
CA PRO A 331 14.30 8.34 8.30
C PRO A 331 13.07 8.12 9.19
N VAL A 332 13.23 7.34 10.27
CA VAL A 332 12.20 7.26 11.33
C VAL A 332 11.92 8.65 11.89
N LYS A 333 10.64 9.03 11.95
CA LYS A 333 10.22 10.29 12.56
C LYS A 333 10.35 10.26 14.07
N THR A 334 10.75 11.38 14.65
CA THR A 334 10.74 11.56 16.11
C THR A 334 9.33 11.94 16.56
N ARG A 335 8.74 11.13 17.46
CA ARG A 335 7.38 11.33 17.97
C ARG A 335 7.43 11.62 19.48
N PRO A 336 7.49 12.91 19.90
CA PRO A 336 7.60 13.27 21.32
C PRO A 336 6.37 12.91 22.14
N GLU A 337 5.21 12.78 21.49
CA GLU A 337 3.93 12.41 22.12
C GLU A 337 3.85 10.92 22.49
N ARG A 338 4.80 10.09 22.02
CA ARG A 338 4.78 8.66 22.24
C ARG A 338 5.14 8.32 23.69
N SER A 339 4.25 7.59 24.37
CA SER A 339 4.46 7.09 25.74
C SER A 339 4.42 5.57 25.73
N THR A 340 5.55 4.92 26.02
CA THR A 340 5.60 3.44 26.14
C THR A 340 4.82 2.92 27.35
N ILE A 341 4.61 3.75 28.38
CA ILE A 341 3.90 3.37 29.61
C ILE A 341 2.38 3.35 29.37
N ASP A 342 1.86 4.29 28.57
CA ASP A 342 0.42 4.47 28.35
C ASP A 342 -0.09 3.89 27.02
N GLN A 343 0.77 3.21 26.26
CA GLN A 343 0.45 2.63 24.95
C GLN A 343 -0.84 1.81 24.97
N PHE A 344 -1.03 0.97 26.00
CA PHE A 344 -2.23 0.15 26.14
C PHE A 344 -3.50 0.99 26.33
N ASN A 345 -3.42 2.05 27.15
CA ASN A 345 -4.55 2.95 27.39
C ASN A 345 -4.94 3.67 26.09
N TYR A 346 -3.96 4.18 25.36
CA TYR A 346 -4.20 4.82 24.06
C TYR A 346 -4.78 3.86 23.02
N LEU A 347 -4.27 2.62 22.95
CA LEU A 347 -4.82 1.60 22.06
C LEU A 347 -6.28 1.28 22.40
N SER A 348 -6.65 1.26 23.69
CA SER A 348 -8.05 1.03 24.11
C SER A 348 -9.01 2.17 23.73
N GLU A 349 -8.48 3.36 23.40
CA GLU A 349 -9.25 4.49 22.90
C GLU A 349 -9.43 4.51 21.38
N MET A 350 -8.75 3.61 20.65
CA MET A 350 -8.93 3.55 19.19
C MET A 350 -10.35 3.13 18.82
N PRO A 351 -10.94 3.69 17.75
CA PRO A 351 -12.28 3.32 17.32
C PRO A 351 -12.36 1.83 16.99
N GLU A 352 -13.35 1.12 17.53
CA GLU A 352 -13.51 -0.31 17.27
C GLU A 352 -13.62 -0.62 15.77
N VAL A 353 -12.85 -1.60 15.30
CA VAL A 353 -12.95 -2.11 13.92
C VAL A 353 -14.14 -3.07 13.83
N ALA A 354 -15.31 -2.48 13.60
CA ALA A 354 -16.56 -3.22 13.44
C ALA A 354 -17.21 -2.85 12.09
N TYR A 355 -17.87 -3.84 11.48
CA TYR A 355 -18.59 -3.62 10.23
C TYR A 355 -19.69 -2.57 10.40
N PHE A 356 -19.63 -1.51 9.60
CA PHE A 356 -20.65 -0.47 9.57
C PHE A 356 -21.51 -0.62 8.30
N PRO A 357 -22.78 -1.07 8.40
CA PRO A 357 -23.58 -1.35 7.22
C PRO A 357 -23.87 -0.09 6.42
N VAL A 358 -23.63 -0.17 5.11
CA VAL A 358 -23.99 0.86 4.13
C VAL A 358 -25.21 0.37 3.36
N PRO A 359 -26.33 1.12 3.34
CA PRO A 359 -27.51 0.72 2.57
C PRO A 359 -27.17 0.53 1.10
N GLU A 360 -27.90 -0.36 0.41
CA GLU A 360 -27.73 -0.52 -1.04
C GLU A 360 -27.88 0.84 -1.74
N MET A 361 -26.87 1.22 -2.51
CA MET A 361 -26.98 2.36 -3.40
C MET A 361 -28.09 2.08 -4.40
N GLY A 362 -29.11 2.95 -4.41
CA GLY A 362 -30.00 3.03 -5.57
C GLY A 362 -29.16 3.22 -6.83
N LYS A 363 -29.54 2.59 -7.95
CA LYS A 363 -28.84 2.72 -9.23
C LYS A 363 -28.46 4.19 -9.44
N LEU A 364 -27.15 4.48 -9.44
CA LEU A 364 -26.67 5.82 -9.77
C LEU A 364 -27.36 6.23 -11.06
N PRO A 365 -27.94 7.44 -11.15
CA PRO A 365 -28.55 7.90 -12.38
C PRO A 365 -27.49 7.78 -13.48
N GLY A 366 -27.69 6.83 -14.39
CA GLY A 366 -26.66 6.44 -15.35
C GLY A 366 -26.20 7.63 -16.19
N LYS A 367 -25.12 7.45 -16.96
CA LYS A 367 -24.63 8.46 -17.92
C LYS A 367 -25.75 9.12 -18.74
N ASP A 368 -26.84 8.40 -19.02
CA ASP A 368 -28.05 8.92 -19.64
C ASP A 368 -28.71 10.09 -18.92
N VAL A 369 -28.77 10.10 -17.59
CA VAL A 369 -29.36 11.21 -16.83
C VAL A 369 -28.46 12.42 -16.89
N PHE A 370 -27.14 12.25 -16.78
CA PHE A 370 -26.18 13.34 -16.94
C PHE A 370 -26.21 13.90 -18.37
N VAL A 371 -26.22 13.05 -19.40
CA VAL A 371 -26.36 13.45 -20.81
C VAL A 371 -27.70 14.15 -21.06
N ARG A 372 -28.79 13.69 -20.44
CA ARG A 372 -30.09 14.36 -20.52
C ARG A 372 -30.08 15.71 -19.83
N VAL A 373 -29.53 15.82 -18.62
CA VAL A 373 -29.49 17.08 -17.87
C VAL A 373 -28.58 18.09 -18.58
N VAL A 374 -27.36 17.71 -18.93
CA VAL A 374 -26.40 18.57 -19.65
C VAL A 374 -26.90 18.89 -21.05
N GLY A 375 -27.47 17.92 -21.77
CA GLY A 375 -28.07 18.11 -23.08
C GLY A 375 -29.27 19.06 -23.04
N THR A 376 -30.11 18.96 -22.01
CA THR A 376 -31.25 19.87 -21.80
C THR A 376 -30.77 21.28 -21.48
N ILE A 377 -29.78 21.44 -20.60
CA ILE A 377 -29.18 22.74 -20.29
C ILE A 377 -28.55 23.36 -21.54
N GLY A 378 -27.82 22.57 -22.34
CA GLY A 378 -27.23 23.02 -23.61
C GLY A 378 -28.28 23.48 -24.62
N LEU A 379 -29.39 22.75 -24.75
CA LEU A 379 -30.51 23.14 -25.61
C LEU A 379 -31.19 24.43 -25.13
N CYS A 380 -31.36 24.61 -23.82
CA CYS A 380 -31.91 25.84 -23.26
C CYS A 380 -31.02 27.06 -23.54
N ILE A 381 -29.69 26.91 -23.43
CA ILE A 381 -28.72 27.98 -23.75
C ILE A 381 -28.79 28.33 -25.24
N LEU A 382 -28.83 27.33 -26.12
CA LEU A 382 -28.94 27.54 -27.57
C LEU A 382 -30.24 28.23 -27.97
N ALA A 383 -31.37 27.84 -27.35
CA ALA A 383 -32.66 28.48 -27.60
C ALA A 383 -32.66 29.95 -27.14
N PHE A 384 -32.05 30.24 -25.99
CA PHE A 384 -31.90 31.61 -25.49
C PHE A 384 -31.03 32.47 -26.42
N LEU A 385 -29.86 31.97 -26.83
CA LEU A 385 -28.98 32.67 -27.78
C LEU A 385 -29.63 32.86 -29.16
N GLY A 386 -30.40 31.87 -29.64
CA GLY A 386 -31.17 31.99 -30.87
C GLY A 386 -32.23 33.10 -30.80
N SER A 387 -32.94 33.21 -29.67
CA SER A 387 -33.93 34.28 -29.47
C SER A 387 -33.32 35.69 -29.47
N LEU A 388 -32.12 35.85 -28.89
CA LEU A 388 -31.34 37.08 -28.93
C LEU A 388 -30.85 37.42 -30.34
N GLY A 389 -30.44 36.42 -31.13
CA GLY A 389 -30.05 36.58 -32.53
C GLY A 389 -31.21 37.03 -33.42
N VAL A 390 -32.42 36.48 -33.21
CA VAL A 390 -33.62 36.88 -33.94
C VAL A 390 -34.05 38.30 -33.55
N ALA A 391 -34.03 38.64 -32.26
CA ALA A 391 -34.37 39.97 -31.78
C ALA A 391 -33.42 41.06 -32.34
N THR A 392 -32.12 40.77 -32.42
CA THR A 392 -31.13 41.68 -33.03
C THR A 392 -31.25 41.77 -34.54
N GLY A 393 -31.62 40.68 -35.22
CA GLY A 393 -31.92 40.68 -36.66
C GLY A 393 -33.15 41.51 -37.02
N VAL A 394 -34.25 41.35 -36.28
CA VAL A 394 -35.48 42.14 -36.46
C VAL A 394 -35.23 43.62 -36.17
N SER A 395 -34.47 43.95 -35.11
CA SER A 395 -34.09 45.33 -34.81
C SER A 395 -33.23 45.98 -35.91
N ARG A 396 -32.43 45.21 -36.66
CA ARG A 396 -31.65 45.72 -37.80
C ARG A 396 -32.48 45.88 -39.07
N ALA A 397 -33.53 45.09 -39.26
CA ALA A 397 -34.43 45.17 -40.42
C ALA A 397 -35.50 46.28 -40.27
N MET A 398 -35.73 46.78 -39.05
CA MET A 398 -36.67 47.87 -38.75
C MET A 398 -36.01 49.27 -38.70
N LYS A 399 -34.69 49.35 -38.90
CA LYS A 399 -33.96 50.60 -39.19
C LYS A 399 -33.70 50.68 -40.68
#